data_AF-A0A7J9XIU7-F1
#
_entry.id   AF-A0A7J9XIU7-F1
#
_cell.length_a   1.000
_cell.length_b   1.000
_cell.length_c   1.000
_cell.angle_alpha   90.00
_cell.angle_beta   90.00
_cell.angle_gamma   90.00
#
_symmetry.space_group_name_H-M   'P 1'
#
loop_
_entity.id
_entity.type
_entity.pdbx_description
1 polymer ?
#
loop_
_entity_poly.entity_id
_entity_poly.type
_entity_poly.pdbx_seq_one_letter_code
_entity_poly.pdbx_strand_id
1 'polypeptide(L)'
;MLEKEAREIATAIEERFNTPGADPDVAATVETDRTQPDVTPAGAGRPTFIRYQVLITDSSRSATLGVQLAGTVLDELEADASPDRLFDVIRAHDVPVEQANRP
;
A
#
# COMPACT_ATOMS: atom_id res chain seq x y z
N MET A 1 -9.92 -5.09 12.06
CA MET A 1 -8.60 -5.74 12.18
C MET A 1 -7.72 -5.29 11.03
N LEU A 2 -8.14 -5.54 9.78
CA LEU A 2 -7.39 -5.19 8.57
C LEU A 2 -7.05 -3.68 8.42
N GLU A 3 -7.93 -2.75 8.84
CA GLU A 3 -7.62 -1.31 8.80
C GLU A 3 -6.44 -0.93 9.69
N LYS A 4 -6.44 -1.46 10.92
CA LYS A 4 -5.39 -1.18 11.91
C LYS A 4 -4.06 -1.75 11.41
N GLU A 5 -4.09 -2.98 10.91
CA GLU A 5 -2.93 -3.66 10.32
C GLU A 5 -2.39 -2.91 9.11
N ALA A 6 -3.25 -2.47 8.19
CA ALA A 6 -2.85 -1.64 7.05
C ALA A 6 -2.15 -0.36 7.50
N ARG A 7 -2.65 0.29 8.56
CA ARG A 7 -2.05 1.51 9.11
C ARG A 7 -0.71 1.23 9.79
N GLU A 8 -0.61 0.14 10.55
CA GLU A 8 0.66 -0.27 11.17
C GLU A 8 1.73 -0.57 10.12
N ILE A 9 1.38 -1.26 9.04
CA ILE A 9 2.29 -1.54 7.92
C ILE A 9 2.69 -0.25 7.20
N ALA A 10 1.73 0.64 6.90
CA ALA A 10 2.01 1.91 6.25
C ALA A 10 2.98 2.77 7.09
N THR A 11 2.73 2.89 8.40
CA THR A 11 3.63 3.60 9.32
C THR A 11 5.01 2.96 9.37
N ALA A 12 5.11 1.63 9.45
CA ALA A 12 6.40 0.94 9.48
C ALA A 12 7.21 1.14 8.18
N ILE A 13 6.55 1.20 7.02
CA ILE A 13 7.18 1.56 5.75
C ILE A 13 7.69 3.00 5.82
N GLU A 14 6.86 3.97 6.21
CA GLU A 14 7.29 5.37 6.31
C GLU A 14 8.45 5.57 7.29
N GLU A 15 8.41 4.95 8.47
CA GLU A 15 9.49 5.04 9.47
C GLU A 15 10.81 4.44 8.97
N ARG A 16 10.74 3.41 8.12
CA ARG A 16 11.93 2.77 7.57
C ARG A 16 12.65 3.63 6.55
N PHE A 17 11.89 4.34 5.71
CA PHE A 17 12.46 5.12 4.60
C PHE A 17 12.64 6.60 4.93
N ASN A 18 11.98 7.12 5.98
CA ASN A 18 12.11 8.52 6.37
C ASN A 18 12.87 8.63 7.68
N THR A 19 14.12 9.09 7.59
CA THR A 19 14.92 9.42 8.77
C THR A 19 14.59 10.83 9.25
N PRO A 20 14.50 11.07 10.58
CA PRO A 20 14.30 12.42 11.10
C PRO A 20 15.42 13.38 10.65
N GLY A 21 15.06 14.42 9.90
CA GLY A 21 15.99 15.46 9.44
C GLY A 21 16.45 15.33 7.98
N ALA A 22 15.96 14.34 7.24
CA ALA A 22 16.07 14.28 5.78
C ALA A 22 14.72 14.61 5.12
N ASP A 23 14.75 14.99 3.83
CA ASP A 23 13.53 15.10 3.03
C ASP A 23 12.89 13.71 2.89
N PRO A 24 11.56 13.58 3.05
CA PRO A 24 10.90 12.29 2.98
C PRO A 24 10.99 11.72 1.56
N ASP A 25 11.47 10.49 1.45
CA ASP A 25 11.75 9.83 0.16
C ASP A 25 10.60 8.89 -0.25
N VAL A 26 9.87 8.34 0.74
CA VAL A 26 8.74 7.41 0.52
C VAL A 26 7.57 7.76 1.43
N ALA A 27 6.37 7.81 0.88
CA ALA A 27 5.12 7.93 1.63
C ALA A 27 4.27 6.66 1.45
N ALA A 28 3.63 6.21 2.53
CA ALA A 28 2.75 5.05 2.51
C ALA A 28 1.40 5.39 3.15
N THR A 29 0.33 5.29 2.37
CA THR A 29 -1.02 5.70 2.78
C THR A 29 -1.99 4.52 2.71
N VAL A 30 -2.91 4.41 3.67
CA VAL A 30 -3.96 3.39 3.62
C VAL A 30 -5.12 3.89 2.75
N GLU A 31 -5.42 3.16 1.69
CA GLU A 31 -6.59 3.37 0.84
C GLU A 31 -7.70 2.37 1.18
N THR A 32 -8.95 2.79 1.01
CA THR A 32 -10.12 1.94 1.23
C THR A 32 -10.98 1.92 -0.01
N ASP A 33 -11.09 0.75 -0.63
CA ASP A 33 -12.01 0.49 -1.72
C ASP A 33 -13.29 -0.13 -1.16
N ARG A 34 -14.44 0.48 -1.50
CA ARG A 34 -15.77 0.03 -1.09
C ARG A 34 -16.53 -0.38 -2.32
N THR A 35 -16.71 -1.68 -2.49
CA THR A 35 -17.49 -2.24 -3.59
C THR A 35 -18.86 -2.68 -3.07
N GLN A 36 -19.91 -2.25 -3.76
CA GLN A 36 -21.27 -2.75 -3.57
C GLN A 36 -21.72 -3.40 -4.88
N PRO A 37 -22.35 -4.59 -4.84
CA PRO A 37 -22.88 -5.21 -6.04
C PRO A 37 -24.05 -4.40 -6.59
N ASP A 38 -23.99 -4.05 -7.88
CA ASP A 38 -25.04 -3.30 -8.60
C ASP A 38 -26.38 -4.04 -8.61
N VAL A 39 -26.34 -5.37 -8.65
CA VAL A 39 -27.53 -6.22 -8.70
C VAL A 39 -27.57 -7.13 -7.49
N THR A 40 -28.59 -6.96 -6.67
CA THR A 40 -28.92 -7.85 -5.54
C THR A 40 -30.34 -8.37 -5.74
N PRO A 41 -30.57 -9.70 -5.65
CA PRO A 41 -31.91 -10.27 -5.72
C PRO A 41 -32.84 -9.64 -4.67
N ALA A 42 -34.10 -9.39 -5.04
CA ALA A 42 -35.09 -8.83 -4.11
C ALA A 42 -35.22 -9.73 -2.87
N GLY A 43 -34.96 -9.17 -1.69
CA GLY A 43 -34.99 -9.88 -0.40
C GLY A 43 -33.63 -10.31 0.14
N ALA A 44 -32.54 -10.20 -0.63
CA ALA A 44 -31.18 -10.36 -0.12
C ALA A 44 -30.63 -9.01 0.35
N GLY A 45 -30.00 -8.98 1.53
CA GLY A 45 -29.26 -7.79 1.99
C GLY A 45 -28.17 -7.41 0.99
N ARG A 46 -27.84 -6.12 0.89
CA ARG A 46 -26.72 -5.62 0.07
C ARG A 46 -25.42 -5.74 0.85
N PRO A 47 -24.58 -6.75 0.63
CA PRO A 47 -23.27 -6.80 1.28
C PRO A 47 -22.44 -5.62 0.78
N THR A 48 -21.78 -4.93 1.71
CA THR A 48 -20.74 -3.95 1.39
C THR A 48 -19.40 -4.64 1.57
N PHE A 49 -18.62 -4.74 0.51
CA PHE A 49 -17.26 -5.26 0.58
C PHE A 49 -16.31 -4.09 0.80
N ILE A 50 -15.51 -4.16 1.86
CA ILE A 50 -14.50 -3.16 2.18
C ILE A 50 -13.15 -3.84 2.00
N ARG A 51 -12.33 -3.30 1.09
CA ARG A 51 -10.95 -3.75 0.87
C ARG A 51 -10.01 -2.62 1.30
N TYR A 52 -9.09 -2.95 2.20
CA TYR A 52 -8.01 -2.06 2.59
C TYR A 52 -6.78 -2.34 1.73
N GLN A 53 -6.10 -1.29 1.32
CA GLN A 53 -4.89 -1.34 0.49
C GLN A 53 -3.87 -0.33 1.04
N VAL A 54 -2.60 -0.53 0.73
CA VAL A 54 -1.51 0.39 1.07
C VAL A 54 -0.96 0.93 -0.24
N LEU A 55 -1.13 2.24 -0.44
CA LEU A 55 -0.53 2.99 -1.53
C LEU A 55 0.86 3.45 -1.09
N ILE A 56 1.89 2.97 -1.77
CA ILE A 56 3.28 3.36 -1.57
C ILE A 56 3.67 4.29 -2.71
N THR A 57 4.23 5.45 -2.39
CA THR A 57 4.66 6.46 -3.36
C THR A 57 6.04 6.98 -3.03
N ASP A 58 6.84 7.27 -4.05
CA ASP A 58 8.02 8.12 -3.94
C ASP A 58 7.90 9.34 -4.85
N SER A 59 9.00 10.06 -5.05
CA SER A 59 9.04 11.25 -5.92
C SER A 59 8.63 11.03 -7.39
N SER A 60 8.59 9.79 -7.87
CA SER A 60 8.45 9.41 -9.28
C SER A 60 7.57 8.20 -9.56
N ARG A 61 7.23 7.40 -8.55
CA ARG A 61 6.58 6.09 -8.67
C ARG A 61 5.46 5.92 -7.64
N SER A 62 4.48 5.11 -7.99
CA SER A 62 3.41 4.68 -7.09
C SER A 62 3.10 3.21 -7.29
N ALA A 63 2.75 2.52 -6.21
CA ALA A 63 2.29 1.13 -6.24
C ALA A 63 1.23 0.90 -5.16
N THR A 64 0.19 0.15 -5.50
CA THR A 64 -0.90 -0.16 -4.57
C THR A 64 -0.89 -1.64 -4.22
N LEU A 65 -0.78 -1.94 -2.93
CA LEU A 65 -0.64 -3.29 -2.40
C LEU A 65 -1.84 -3.67 -1.53
N GLY A 66 -2.27 -4.92 -1.56
CA GLY A 66 -3.15 -5.46 -0.52
C GLY A 66 -2.41 -5.56 0.82
N VAL A 67 -3.13 -5.46 1.94
CA VAL A 67 -2.55 -5.45 3.31
C VAL A 67 -1.56 -6.59 3.53
N GLN A 68 -1.93 -7.82 3.15
CA GLN A 68 -1.09 -9.00 3.33
C GLN A 68 0.22 -8.91 2.55
N LEU A 69 0.15 -8.49 1.28
CA LEU A 69 1.32 -8.36 0.43
C LEU A 69 2.22 -7.21 0.88
N ALA A 70 1.64 -6.10 1.35
CA ALA A 70 2.41 -5.00 1.93
C ALA A 70 3.21 -5.46 3.16
N GLY A 71 2.64 -6.32 4.00
CA GLY A 71 3.35 -6.96 5.11
C GLY A 71 4.50 -7.86 4.63
N THR A 72 4.25 -8.71 3.62
CA THR A 72 5.29 -9.55 3.03
C THR A 72 6.45 -8.74 2.44
N VAL A 73 6.15 -7.66 1.70
CA VAL A 73 7.18 -6.76 1.16
C VAL A 73 7.98 -6.11 2.29
N LEU A 74 7.34 -5.67 3.37
CA LEU A 74 8.01 -5.09 4.53
C LEU A 74 8.97 -6.10 5.21
N ASP A 75 8.52 -7.35 5.36
CA ASP A 75 9.32 -8.42 5.98
C ASP A 75 10.52 -8.85 5.12
N GLU A 76 10.40 -8.77 3.78
CA GLU A 76 11.46 -9.08 2.83
C GLU A 76 12.53 -7.99 2.71
N LEU A 77 12.25 -6.77 3.18
CA LEU A 77 13.16 -5.63 3.05
C LEU A 77 14.22 -5.60 4.15
N GLU A 78 15.46 -5.36 3.73
CA GLU A 78 16.59 -5.12 4.63
C GLU A 78 16.46 -3.78 5.39
N ALA A 79 17.13 -3.68 6.54
CA ALA A 79 17.04 -2.55 7.48
C ALA A 79 17.34 -1.19 6.83
N ASP A 80 18.26 -1.20 5.89
CA ASP A 80 18.86 -0.08 5.17
C ASP A 80 18.51 -0.10 3.68
N ALA A 81 17.45 -0.82 3.30
CA ALA A 81 17.01 -0.90 1.92
C ALA A 81 16.71 0.50 1.36
N SER A 82 17.09 0.73 0.11
CA SER A 82 16.76 1.96 -0.60
C SER A 82 15.33 1.93 -1.16
N PRO A 83 14.73 3.08 -1.50
CA PRO A 83 13.44 3.12 -2.19
C PRO A 83 13.43 2.34 -3.51
N ASP A 84 14.54 2.35 -4.26
CA ASP A 84 14.66 1.52 -5.47
C ASP A 84 14.51 0.04 -5.16
N ARG A 85 15.12 -0.43 -4.05
CA ARG A 85 14.99 -1.81 -3.62
C ARG A 85 13.56 -2.15 -3.23
N LEU A 86 12.85 -1.24 -2.57
CA LEU A 86 11.41 -1.37 -2.27
C LEU A 86 10.60 -1.60 -3.55
N PHE A 87 10.73 -0.73 -4.55
CA PHE A 87 9.97 -0.87 -5.79
C PHE A 87 10.38 -2.09 -6.63
N ASP A 88 11.63 -2.55 -6.53
CA ASP A 88 12.06 -3.79 -7.18
C ASP A 88 11.46 -5.03 -6.52
N VAL A 89 11.36 -5.06 -5.19
CA VAL A 89 10.65 -6.13 -4.46
C VAL A 89 9.16 -6.13 -4.84
N ILE A 90 8.53 -4.96 -4.88
CA ILE A 90 7.12 -4.82 -5.30
C ILE A 90 6.91 -5.40 -6.71
N ARG A 91 7.79 -5.09 -7.67
CA ARG A 91 7.71 -5.66 -9.03
C ARG A 91 7.92 -7.17 -9.07
N ALA A 92 8.77 -7.71 -8.20
CA ALA A 92 9.01 -9.15 -8.10
C ALA A 92 7.75 -9.92 -7.67
N HIS A 93 6.80 -9.26 -7.03
CA HIS A 93 5.48 -9.79 -6.66
C HIS A 93 4.39 -9.50 -7.71
N ASP A 94 4.77 -9.18 -8.95
CA ASP A 94 3.87 -8.87 -10.08
C ASP A 94 2.91 -7.68 -9.80
N VAL A 95 3.27 -6.79 -8.88
CA VAL A 95 2.50 -5.57 -8.61
C VAL A 95 2.91 -4.48 -9.61
N PRO A 96 1.95 -3.84 -10.30
CA PRO A 96 2.25 -2.75 -11.20
C PRO A 96 2.80 -1.55 -10.43
N VAL A 97 3.93 -1.01 -10.91
CA VAL A 97 4.49 0.25 -10.44
C VAL A 97 4.23 1.30 -11.51
N GLU A 98 3.37 2.25 -11.17
CA GLU A 98 3.00 3.36 -12.03
C GLU A 98 3.97 4.53 -11.84
N GLN A 99 4.09 5.40 -12.85
CA GLN A 99 4.77 6.68 -12.63
C GLN A 99 3.84 7.59 -11.84
N ALA A 100 4.35 8.15 -10.73
CA ALA A 100 3.62 9.13 -9.96
C ALA A 100 3.42 10.38 -10.84
N ASN A 101 2.21 10.54 -11.38
CA ASN A 101 1.83 11.79 -12.04
C ASN A 101 1.79 12.89 -10.98
N ARG A 102 2.85 13.69 -10.90
CA ARG A 102 2.78 14.97 -10.20
C ARG A 102 1.75 15.85 -10.91
N PRO A 103 0.71 16.38 -10.22
CA PRO A 103 -0.07 17.49 -10.74
C PRO A 103 0.78 18.76 -10.90
#